data_AF-A0A821VBD9-F1
#
_entry.id   AF-A0A821VBD9-F1
#
_cell.length_a   1.000
_cell.length_b   1.000
_cell.length_c   1.000
_cell.angle_alpha   90.00
_cell.angle_beta   90.00
_cell.angle_gamma   90.00
#
_symmetry.space_group_name_H-M   'P 1'
#
loop_
_entity.id
_entity.type
_entity.pdbx_description
1 polymer ?
#
loop_
_entity_poly.entity_id
_entity_poly.type
_entity_poly.pdbx_seq_one_letter_code
_entity_poly.pdbx_strand_id
1 'polypeptide(L)'
;INATAYGSLSTTTGRVNQALQFSSGPYISYSYTPFYFLGISGSSFTIALWAKPTGSYAQQTILLVEQPSGWCVHYLVMTSTGHLVANCWIGSNIATNGPIISLNTWTHIAYTYSTTNGIRLYINGNLNSTTGSFTFSGSGVPMRFVLGGDRVVRQYM
;
A
#
# COMPACT_ATOMS: atom_id res chain seq x y z
N ILE A 1 15.32 -0.86 -10.74
CA ILE A 1 14.83 -0.69 -9.36
C ILE A 1 15.36 -1.86 -8.56
N ASN A 2 16.12 -1.60 -7.47
CA ASN A 2 16.64 -2.67 -6.63
C ASN A 2 15.63 -2.99 -5.53
N ALA A 3 15.43 -4.29 -5.26
CA ALA A 3 14.52 -4.77 -4.23
C ALA A 3 15.23 -5.84 -3.39
N THR A 4 14.94 -5.84 -2.09
CA THR A 4 15.46 -6.83 -1.15
C THR A 4 14.28 -7.57 -0.53
N ALA A 5 14.31 -8.88 -0.66
CA ALA A 5 13.40 -9.81 -0.01
C ALA A 5 13.85 -10.04 1.44
N TYR A 6 12.91 -9.93 2.39
CA TYR A 6 13.13 -10.26 3.79
C TYR A 6 12.23 -11.43 4.17
N GLY A 7 12.83 -12.49 4.71
CA GLY A 7 12.16 -13.77 4.93
C GLY A 7 12.07 -14.63 3.66
N SER A 8 11.48 -15.82 3.80
CA SER A 8 11.30 -16.77 2.71
C SER A 8 10.11 -16.37 1.84
N LEU A 9 10.38 -15.71 0.71
CA LEU A 9 9.40 -15.39 -0.31
C LEU A 9 9.34 -16.50 -1.35
N SER A 10 8.13 -16.98 -1.63
CA SER A 10 7.87 -17.91 -2.72
C SER A 10 7.15 -17.22 -3.87
N THR A 11 7.19 -17.85 -5.04
CA THR A 11 6.38 -17.46 -6.20
C THR A 11 5.30 -18.49 -6.46
N THR A 12 4.22 -18.04 -7.10
CA THR A 12 3.09 -18.87 -7.53
C THR A 12 2.59 -18.40 -8.90
N THR A 13 1.62 -19.11 -9.48
CA THR A 13 0.96 -18.68 -10.73
C THR A 13 0.24 -17.34 -10.49
N GLY A 14 0.68 -16.32 -11.21
CA GLY A 14 0.19 -14.96 -11.11
C GLY A 14 -1.05 -14.70 -11.97
N ARG A 15 -1.65 -13.52 -11.80
CA ARG A 15 -2.64 -13.00 -12.76
C ARG A 15 -2.04 -12.87 -14.16
N VAL A 16 -0.75 -12.53 -14.22
CA VAL A 16 0.11 -12.51 -15.39
C VAL A 16 1.38 -13.26 -14.99
N ASN A 17 1.70 -14.35 -15.69
CA ASN A 17 2.88 -15.18 -15.43
C ASN A 17 3.01 -15.64 -13.98
N GLN A 18 3.91 -15.03 -13.19
CA GLN A 18 4.16 -15.36 -11.79
C GLN A 18 3.74 -14.21 -10.87
N ALA A 19 3.36 -14.57 -9.65
CA ALA A 19 3.12 -13.64 -8.57
C ALA A 19 3.95 -13.99 -7.35
N LEU A 20 4.26 -12.96 -6.56
CA LEU A 20 4.86 -13.11 -5.24
C LEU A 20 3.79 -13.61 -4.27
N GLN A 21 4.13 -14.64 -3.50
CA GLN A 21 3.28 -15.17 -2.46
C GLN A 21 3.81 -14.71 -1.09
N PHE A 22 2.97 -13.95 -0.38
CA PHE A 22 3.26 -13.49 0.96
C PHE A 22 2.55 -14.41 1.96
N SER A 23 3.32 -15.06 2.82
CA SER A 23 2.82 -15.74 4.02
C SER A 23 2.91 -14.78 5.23
N SER A 24 2.71 -15.29 6.45
CA SER A 24 2.91 -14.49 7.65
C SER A 24 4.41 -14.16 7.82
N GLY A 25 4.77 -12.87 7.68
CA GLY A 25 6.12 -12.38 7.95
C GLY A 25 6.92 -11.83 6.77
N PRO A 26 7.04 -12.50 5.61
CA PRO A 26 7.87 -12.01 4.53
C PRO A 26 7.39 -10.68 3.93
N TYR A 27 8.35 -9.86 3.52
CA TYR A 27 8.08 -8.60 2.82
C TYR A 27 9.19 -8.30 1.80
N ILE A 28 8.85 -7.49 0.79
CA ILE A 28 9.83 -6.97 -0.15
C ILE A 28 9.95 -5.48 0.08
N SER A 29 11.18 -5.00 0.18
CA SER A 29 11.43 -3.58 0.16
C SER A 29 12.15 -3.16 -1.10
N TYR A 30 11.74 -2.03 -1.64
CA TYR A 30 12.40 -1.39 -2.76
C TYR A 30 13.22 -0.20 -2.27
N SER A 31 14.39 0.01 -2.88
CA SER A 31 15.31 1.08 -2.50
C SER A 31 14.69 2.47 -2.59
N TYR A 32 15.30 3.44 -1.91
CA TYR A 32 14.77 4.81 -1.76
C TYR A 32 14.70 5.64 -3.06
N THR A 33 15.57 5.37 -4.04
CA THR A 33 15.82 6.27 -5.17
C THR A 33 14.67 6.45 -6.17
N PRO A 34 13.85 5.44 -6.54
CA PRO A 34 12.68 5.67 -7.40
C PRO A 34 11.47 6.26 -6.67
N PHE A 35 11.48 6.33 -5.33
CA PHE A 35 10.31 6.71 -4.52
C PHE A 35 10.49 8.03 -3.76
N TYR A 36 11.45 8.86 -4.18
CA TYR A 36 11.71 10.17 -3.59
C TYR A 36 10.45 11.05 -3.50
N PHE A 37 9.61 11.07 -4.54
CA PHE A 37 8.39 11.87 -4.57
C PHE A 37 7.36 11.48 -3.50
N LEU A 38 7.40 10.26 -2.96
CA LEU A 38 6.54 9.88 -1.83
C LEU A 38 6.93 10.59 -0.51
N GLY A 39 8.12 11.19 -0.47
CA GLY A 39 8.57 12.04 0.63
C GLY A 39 8.32 13.53 0.42
N ILE A 40 7.80 13.94 -0.74
CA ILE A 40 7.61 15.35 -1.11
C ILE A 40 6.13 15.69 -1.05
N SER A 41 5.75 16.52 -0.07
CA SER A 41 4.38 16.94 0.20
C SER A 41 3.62 17.31 -1.08
N GLY A 42 2.43 16.73 -1.24
CA GLY A 42 1.57 17.05 -2.37
C GLY A 42 1.94 16.40 -3.71
N SER A 43 3.03 15.63 -3.80
CA SER A 43 3.42 14.98 -5.06
C SER A 43 2.37 13.97 -5.51
N SER A 44 1.87 14.09 -6.74
CA SER A 44 0.87 13.14 -7.24
C SER A 44 1.51 11.78 -7.51
N PHE A 45 0.77 10.71 -7.24
CA PHE A 45 1.24 9.36 -7.50
C PHE A 45 0.10 8.43 -7.90
N THR A 46 0.48 7.30 -8.49
CA THR A 46 -0.40 6.16 -8.72
C THR A 46 0.34 4.88 -8.37
N ILE A 47 -0.31 4.04 -7.57
CA ILE A 47 0.11 2.69 -7.25
C ILE A 47 -0.94 1.76 -7.83
N ALA A 48 -0.53 0.82 -8.68
CA ALA A 48 -1.41 -0.19 -9.24
C ALA A 48 -0.82 -1.58 -9.08
N LEU A 49 -1.64 -2.53 -8.61
CA LEU A 49 -1.23 -3.92 -8.41
C LEU A 49 -2.41 -4.89 -8.55
N TRP A 50 -2.10 -6.14 -8.84
CA TRP A 50 -3.03 -7.25 -8.70
C TRP A 50 -2.81 -7.91 -7.34
N ALA A 51 -3.89 -8.09 -6.58
CA ALA A 51 -3.87 -8.81 -5.30
C ALA A 51 -4.82 -10.00 -5.34
N LYS A 52 -4.44 -11.08 -4.66
CA LYS A 52 -5.27 -12.26 -4.44
C LYS A 52 -5.09 -12.70 -2.99
N PRO A 53 -5.89 -12.18 -2.04
CA PRO A 53 -5.85 -12.64 -0.67
C PRO A 53 -6.22 -14.13 -0.61
N THR A 54 -5.42 -14.90 0.11
CA THR A 54 -5.63 -16.34 0.32
C THR A 54 -5.66 -16.62 1.82
N GLY A 55 -6.56 -17.48 2.29
CA GLY A 55 -6.79 -17.73 3.72
C GLY A 55 -8.02 -16.98 4.25
N SER A 56 -8.09 -16.75 5.55
CA SER A 56 -9.11 -15.90 6.17
C SER A 56 -8.73 -14.41 6.08
N TYR A 57 -9.71 -13.52 6.19
CA TYR A 57 -9.40 -12.10 6.39
C TYR A 57 -8.65 -11.93 7.71
N ALA A 58 -7.53 -11.23 7.62
CA ALA A 58 -6.73 -10.77 8.74
C ALA A 58 -6.28 -9.35 8.42
N GLN A 59 -6.04 -8.55 9.45
CA GLN A 59 -5.48 -7.22 9.24
C GLN A 59 -4.07 -7.39 8.66
N GLN A 60 -3.83 -6.83 7.48
CA GLN A 60 -2.60 -7.01 6.74
C GLN A 60 -2.21 -5.75 6.00
N THR A 61 -0.93 -5.41 6.06
CA THR A 61 -0.38 -4.34 5.24
C THR A 61 -0.10 -4.87 3.85
N ILE A 62 -0.71 -4.26 2.84
CA ILE A 62 -0.38 -4.53 1.44
C ILE A 62 0.83 -3.67 1.06
N LEU A 63 0.81 -2.40 1.48
CA LEU A 63 1.80 -1.41 1.11
C LEU A 63 2.02 -0.42 2.25
N LEU A 64 3.28 -0.20 2.60
CA LEU A 64 3.71 0.88 3.48
C LEU A 64 4.85 1.68 2.81
N VAL A 65 4.94 2.95 3.20
CA VAL A 65 6.09 3.81 2.91
C VAL A 65 6.83 4.11 4.21
N GLU A 66 8.16 4.04 4.18
CA GLU A 66 9.02 4.16 5.36
C GLU A 66 10.14 5.15 5.08
N GLN A 67 10.40 6.08 5.99
CA GLN A 67 11.56 6.98 5.91
C GLN A 67 12.78 6.35 6.58
N PRO A 68 14.01 6.83 6.31
CA PRO A 68 15.24 6.22 6.87
C PRO A 68 15.28 6.12 8.40
N SER A 69 14.56 6.98 9.13
CA SER A 69 14.47 6.92 10.59
C SER A 69 13.56 5.81 11.13
N GLY A 70 12.88 5.06 10.25
CA GLY A 70 11.94 3.99 10.61
C GLY A 70 10.50 4.44 10.83
N TRP A 71 10.18 5.73 10.70
CA TRP A 71 8.78 6.18 10.70
C TRP A 71 8.10 5.80 9.39
N CYS A 72 6.85 5.36 9.45
CA CYS A 72 6.15 4.81 8.30
C CYS A 72 4.66 5.14 8.28
N VAL A 73 4.08 5.04 7.08
CA VAL A 73 2.64 5.18 6.82
C VAL A 73 2.16 3.96 6.04
N HIS A 74 1.08 3.36 6.50
CA HIS A 74 0.43 2.27 5.78
C HIS A 74 -0.48 2.85 4.69
N TYR A 75 0.00 2.84 3.46
CA TYR A 75 -0.72 3.45 2.33
C TYR A 75 -1.88 2.58 1.85
N LEU A 76 -1.73 1.26 1.91
CA LEU A 76 -2.78 0.32 1.52
C LEU A 76 -2.82 -0.87 2.49
N VAL A 77 -3.97 -1.10 3.10
CA VAL A 77 -4.20 -2.12 4.13
C VAL A 77 -5.45 -2.91 3.77
N MET A 78 -5.47 -4.20 4.14
CA MET A 78 -6.69 -5.00 4.23
C MET A 78 -7.07 -5.14 5.70
N THR A 79 -8.32 -4.87 6.05
CA THR A 79 -8.83 -5.03 7.42
C THR A 79 -9.05 -6.51 7.75
N SER A 80 -9.26 -6.82 9.03
CA SER A 80 -9.69 -8.15 9.49
C SER A 80 -11.06 -8.59 8.94
N THR A 81 -11.83 -7.68 8.35
CA THR A 81 -13.11 -7.94 7.67
C THR A 81 -12.99 -7.98 6.15
N GLY A 82 -11.77 -7.82 5.61
CA GLY A 82 -11.47 -7.89 4.17
C GLY A 82 -11.66 -6.60 3.40
N HIS A 83 -12.01 -5.50 4.06
CA HIS A 83 -12.08 -4.19 3.43
C HIS A 83 -10.69 -3.70 3.06
N LEU A 84 -10.56 -3.12 1.86
CA LEU A 84 -9.38 -2.33 1.53
C LEU A 84 -9.48 -0.94 2.16
N VAL A 85 -8.36 -0.43 2.64
CA VAL A 85 -8.24 0.94 3.15
C VAL A 85 -7.03 1.59 2.51
N ALA A 86 -7.26 2.70 1.80
CA ALA A 86 -6.19 3.54 1.27
C ALA A 86 -5.99 4.75 2.18
N ASN A 87 -4.76 5.03 2.58
CA ASN A 87 -4.44 6.03 3.58
C ASN A 87 -3.26 6.93 3.16
N CYS A 88 -3.25 8.14 3.71
CA CYS A 88 -2.16 9.11 3.67
C CYS A 88 -1.99 9.75 5.06
N TRP A 89 -0.84 10.40 5.24
CA TRP A 89 -0.54 11.22 6.40
C TRP A 89 -0.64 12.71 6.09
N ILE A 90 -1.35 13.47 6.93
CA ILE A 90 -1.50 14.93 6.84
C ILE A 90 -1.13 15.63 8.16
N GLY A 91 -0.38 14.96 9.06
CA GLY A 91 -0.29 15.29 10.48
C GLY A 91 -1.27 14.47 11.34
N SER A 92 -2.23 13.81 10.67
CA SER A 92 -3.05 12.72 11.18
C SER A 92 -3.33 11.75 10.02
N ASN A 93 -3.95 10.60 10.31
CA ASN A 93 -4.36 9.66 9.28
C ASN A 93 -5.60 10.19 8.54
N ILE A 94 -5.50 10.31 7.21
CA ILE A 94 -6.65 10.47 6.32
C ILE A 94 -6.78 9.23 5.46
N ALA A 95 -7.98 8.68 5.34
CA ALA A 95 -8.21 7.43 4.64
C ALA A 95 -9.56 7.40 3.93
N THR A 96 -9.67 6.50 2.96
CA THR A 96 -10.94 6.10 2.37
C THR A 96 -11.11 4.58 2.45
N ASN A 97 -12.34 4.15 2.74
CA ASN A 97 -12.67 2.74 2.88
C ASN A 97 -13.16 2.22 1.52
N GLY A 98 -12.47 1.21 1.01
CA GLY A 98 -12.85 0.45 -0.18
C GLY A 98 -13.79 -0.71 0.15
N PRO A 99 -14.10 -1.54 -0.85
CA PRO A 99 -14.99 -2.68 -0.66
C PRO A 99 -14.24 -3.83 0.02
N ILE A 100 -14.99 -4.85 0.43
CA ILE A 100 -14.43 -6.16 0.73
C ILE A 100 -13.97 -6.79 -0.59
N ILE A 101 -12.72 -7.26 -0.64
CA ILE A 101 -12.21 -8.00 -1.81
C ILE A 101 -12.31 -9.50 -1.60
N SER A 102 -12.81 -10.21 -2.60
CA SER A 102 -13.05 -11.66 -2.49
C SER A 102 -11.76 -12.45 -2.33
N LEU A 103 -11.77 -13.38 -1.38
CA LEU A 103 -10.73 -14.37 -1.23
C LEU A 103 -10.57 -15.20 -2.50
N ASN A 104 -9.33 -15.68 -2.74
CA ASN A 104 -8.97 -16.55 -3.85
C ASN A 104 -9.29 -16.00 -5.26
N THR A 105 -9.54 -14.70 -5.37
CA THR A 105 -9.86 -14.03 -6.63
C THR A 105 -8.88 -12.89 -6.88
N TRP A 106 -8.34 -12.82 -8.10
CA TRP A 106 -7.48 -11.72 -8.50
C TRP A 106 -8.31 -10.44 -8.62
N THR A 107 -7.92 -9.41 -7.86
CA THR A 107 -8.51 -8.08 -7.89
C THR A 107 -7.46 -7.07 -8.30
N HIS A 108 -7.77 -6.25 -9.31
CA HIS A 108 -6.91 -5.12 -9.66
C HIS A 108 -7.23 -3.94 -8.76
N ILE A 109 -6.21 -3.39 -8.11
CA ILE A 109 -6.33 -2.26 -7.19
C ILE A 109 -5.48 -1.14 -7.75
N ALA A 110 -6.07 0.03 -7.94
CA ALA A 110 -5.36 1.26 -8.27
C ALA A 110 -5.63 2.31 -7.19
N TYR A 111 -4.57 2.79 -6.55
CA TYR A 111 -4.58 3.87 -5.59
C TYR A 111 -3.89 5.08 -6.22
N THR A 112 -4.67 6.12 -6.51
CA THR A 112 -4.14 7.41 -7.01
C THR A 112 -4.27 8.48 -5.95
N TYR A 113 -3.35 9.44 -5.98
CA TYR A 113 -3.44 10.66 -5.20
C TYR A 113 -3.02 11.87 -6.04
N SER A 114 -3.71 13.00 -5.83
CA SER A 114 -3.28 14.34 -6.23
C SER A 114 -3.85 15.36 -5.25
N THR A 115 -3.23 16.53 -5.13
CA THR A 115 -3.71 17.58 -4.22
C THR A 115 -5.15 18.01 -4.53
N THR A 116 -5.52 18.09 -5.81
CA THR A 116 -6.85 18.52 -6.25
C THR A 116 -7.94 17.48 -5.96
N ASN A 117 -7.62 16.18 -6.05
CA ASN A 117 -8.63 15.12 -5.97
C ASN A 117 -8.58 14.29 -4.69
N GLY A 118 -7.55 14.47 -3.86
CA GLY A 118 -7.28 13.58 -2.73
C GLY A 118 -6.97 12.16 -3.18
N ILE A 119 -7.30 11.19 -2.33
CA ILE A 119 -7.21 9.76 -2.63
C ILE A 119 -8.36 9.38 -3.55
N ARG A 120 -8.05 8.59 -4.58
CA ARG A 120 -9.05 7.82 -5.32
C ARG A 120 -8.62 6.36 -5.38
N LEU A 121 -9.51 5.47 -4.94
CA LEU A 121 -9.32 4.03 -4.96
C LEU A 121 -10.19 3.41 -6.05
N TYR A 122 -9.55 2.67 -6.95
CA TYR A 122 -10.17 1.98 -8.07
C TYR A 122 -10.06 0.46 -7.89
N ILE A 123 -11.16 -0.25 -8.11
CA ILE A 123 -11.26 -1.70 -8.00
C ILE A 123 -11.72 -2.25 -9.34
N ASN A 124 -10.90 -3.11 -9.96
CA ASN A 124 -11.13 -3.64 -11.30
C ASN A 124 -11.42 -2.55 -12.34
N GLY A 125 -10.74 -1.40 -12.21
CA GLY A 125 -10.86 -0.25 -13.12
C GLY A 125 -11.98 0.75 -12.77
N ASN A 126 -12.89 0.39 -11.87
CA ASN A 126 -14.00 1.27 -11.48
C ASN A 126 -13.64 2.09 -10.23
N LEU A 127 -13.95 3.39 -10.23
CA LEU A 127 -13.79 4.24 -9.05
C LEU A 127 -14.71 3.71 -7.95
N ASN A 128 -14.14 3.41 -6.78
CA ASN A 128 -14.89 2.85 -5.67
C ASN A 128 -15.06 3.85 -4.52
N SER A 129 -13.97 4.49 -4.10
CA SER A 129 -13.99 5.38 -2.95
C SER A 129 -12.97 6.51 -3.09
N THR A 130 -13.27 7.62 -2.42
CA THR A 130 -12.47 8.85 -2.50
C THR A 130 -12.36 9.53 -1.14
N THR A 131 -11.47 10.51 -1.07
CA THR A 131 -11.51 11.57 -0.06
C THR A 131 -11.82 12.91 -0.75
N GLY A 132 -11.89 14.00 0.01
CA GLY A 132 -11.76 15.36 -0.54
C GLY A 132 -10.30 15.72 -0.87
N SER A 133 -10.09 16.91 -1.41
CA SER A 133 -8.75 17.48 -1.66
C SER A 133 -7.96 17.67 -0.37
N PHE A 134 -6.68 17.35 -0.38
CA PHE A 134 -5.75 17.62 0.71
C PHE A 134 -4.32 17.61 0.19
N THR A 135 -3.38 18.11 1.00
CA THR A 135 -1.94 17.98 0.74
C THR A 135 -1.35 17.02 1.75
N PHE A 136 -0.90 15.83 1.33
CA PHE A 136 -0.19 14.94 2.27
C PHE A 136 1.09 15.61 2.78
N SER A 137 1.44 15.28 4.02
CA SER A 137 2.68 15.73 4.65
C SER A 137 3.79 14.73 4.34
N GLY A 138 4.69 15.12 3.43
CA GLY A 138 5.91 14.39 3.14
C GLY A 138 6.98 14.62 4.21
N SER A 139 7.93 13.69 4.32
CA SER A 139 9.04 13.75 5.27
C SER A 139 10.19 14.67 4.82
N GLY A 140 10.17 15.13 3.57
CA GLY A 140 11.27 15.87 2.95
C GLY A 140 12.49 15.01 2.60
N VAL A 141 12.43 13.70 2.84
CA VAL A 141 13.54 12.76 2.57
C VAL A 141 13.09 11.63 1.63
N PRO A 142 14.03 10.96 0.93
CA PRO A 142 13.70 9.78 0.13
C PRO A 142 12.97 8.72 0.95
N MET A 143 11.90 8.17 0.40
CA MET A 143 11.08 7.14 1.06
C MET A 143 11.39 5.76 0.50
N ARG A 144 11.30 4.74 1.35
CA ARG A 144 11.30 3.33 1.00
C ARG A 144 9.87 2.88 0.74
N PHE A 145 9.72 1.99 -0.24
CA PHE A 145 8.45 1.36 -0.56
C PHE A 145 8.50 -0.11 -0.17
N VAL A 146 7.53 -0.59 0.60
CA VAL A 146 7.51 -1.97 1.10
C VAL A 146 6.18 -2.64 0.76
N LEU A 147 6.26 -3.82 0.17
CA LEU A 147 5.12 -4.68 -0.16
C LEU A 147 5.06 -5.88 0.76
N GLY A 148 3.86 -6.14 1.28
CA GLY A 148 3.59 -7.25 2.19
C GLY A 148 4.26 -7.10 3.56
N GLY A 149 4.08 -8.14 4.37
CA GLY A 149 4.60 -8.23 5.73
C GLY A 149 3.61 -7.76 6.79
N ASP A 150 3.61 -8.47 7.92
CA ASP A 150 2.93 -8.05 9.15
C ASP A 150 3.81 -7.09 9.97
N ARG A 151 4.39 -6.08 9.31
CA ARG A 151 5.02 -4.99 10.05
C ARG A 151 3.90 -4.13 10.62
N VAL A 152 3.30 -4.58 11.72
CA VAL A 152 2.63 -3.70 12.69
C VAL A 152 3.74 -2.85 13.32
N VAL A 153 4.28 -1.91 12.57
CA VAL A 153 5.06 -0.85 13.19
C VAL A 153 4.03 -0.06 13.98
N ARG A 154 4.15 -0.10 15.31
CA ARG A 154 3.33 0.68 16.21
C ARG A 154 3.29 2.10 15.66
N GLN A 155 2.11 2.57 15.25
CA GLN A 155 1.89 4.00 15.13
C GLN A 155 2.26 4.55 16.50
N TYR A 156 3.35 5.30 16.59
CA TYR A 156 3.50 6.21 17.70
C TYR A 156 2.42 7.26 17.46
N MET A 157 1.27 7.04 18.12
CA MET A 157 0.25 8.05 18.35
C MET A 157 0.87 9.27 19.01
#